data_AF-A0AAD5VDE8-F1
#
_entry.id   AF-A0AAD5VDE8-F1
#
_cell.length_a   1.000
_cell.length_b   1.000
_cell.length_c   1.000
_cell.angle_alpha   90.00
_cell.angle_beta   90.00
_cell.angle_gamma   90.00
#
_symmetry.space_group_name_H-M   'P 1'
#
loop_
_entity.id
_entity.type
_entity.pdbx_description
1 polymer ?
#
loop_
_entity_poly.entity_id
_entity_poly.type
_entity_poly.pdbx_seq_one_letter_code
_entity_poly.pdbx_strand_id
1 'polypeptide(L)'
;MAGSRNTLLQTESRIQVVTFTTVEGTLYGLSFALYLSCCHLLLLELSKDKGRRRQNFLTLSHMSLVMICGLLTLVVDTRSIQESWVDHPTAAPGGSLLYWADIFLHLAFVDYVESLNISPLYHNDSQFDAPWVHRFALTFVCGWIPLVNDLDLGIEIVETCDVIGRPIFTDSQRLVIDAVRQGMMIFTGLIVTSLISARIALVRRTHIQNMGESDSSNQYFSIISMLVESFALEFIWTIILIATDFWPDNVRASAVNLAFNDLLPSIQIIAYLLVVYRVSLRRAWEKDTEEKLTSLQWNRDAQQSTQLTTTHASIHISGDAPGDAV
;
A
#
# COMPACT_ATOMS: atom_id res chain seq x y z
N MET A 1 15.29 -16.35 41.31
CA MET A 1 15.04 -16.19 39.86
C MET A 1 13.67 -16.70 39.41
N ALA A 2 13.16 -17.85 39.89
CA ALA A 2 11.84 -18.38 39.48
C ALA A 2 10.65 -17.41 39.72
N GLY A 3 10.61 -16.71 40.86
CA GLY A 3 9.52 -15.77 41.15
C GLY A 3 9.43 -14.57 40.20
N SER A 4 10.56 -14.04 39.72
CA SER A 4 10.59 -12.92 38.76
C SER A 4 10.14 -13.32 37.36
N ARG A 5 10.38 -14.58 36.97
CA ARG A 5 9.95 -15.11 35.66
C ARG A 5 8.44 -15.32 35.61
N ASN A 6 7.84 -15.75 36.72
CA ASN A 6 6.39 -15.94 36.80
C ASN A 6 5.62 -14.61 36.75
N THR A 7 6.14 -13.55 37.40
CA THR A 7 5.52 -12.22 37.33
C THR A 7 5.62 -11.59 35.94
N LEU A 8 6.68 -11.92 35.19
CA LEU A 8 6.91 -11.48 33.82
C LEU A 8 5.87 -12.09 32.88
N LEU A 9 5.77 -13.42 32.85
CA LEU A 9 4.81 -14.16 32.03
C LEU A 9 3.36 -13.73 32.34
N GLN A 10 3.07 -13.44 33.62
CA GLN A 10 1.76 -12.94 34.00
C GLN A 10 1.48 -11.54 33.43
N THR A 11 2.47 -10.65 33.36
CA THR A 11 2.29 -9.31 32.81
C THR A 11 2.09 -9.36 31.29
N GLU A 12 2.91 -10.16 30.60
CA GLU A 12 2.78 -10.42 29.15
C GLU A 12 1.40 -10.98 28.80
N SER A 13 0.97 -12.00 29.52
CA SER A 13 -0.34 -12.63 29.28
C SER A 13 -1.51 -11.64 29.44
N ARG A 14 -1.42 -10.69 30.38
CA ARG A 14 -2.48 -9.68 30.58
C ARG A 14 -2.52 -8.67 29.45
N ILE A 15 -1.36 -8.24 28.97
CA ILE A 15 -1.26 -7.28 27.88
C ILE A 15 -1.81 -7.92 26.60
N GLN A 16 -1.37 -9.13 26.27
CA GLN A 16 -1.84 -9.84 25.08
C GLN A 16 -3.37 -10.01 25.04
N VAL A 17 -3.98 -10.47 26.13
CA VAL A 17 -5.44 -10.64 26.16
C VAL A 17 -6.17 -9.34 25.82
N VAL A 18 -5.69 -8.20 26.33
CA VAL A 18 -6.27 -6.89 26.01
C VAL A 18 -5.99 -6.50 24.55
N THR A 19 -4.77 -6.74 24.07
CA THR A 19 -4.35 -6.45 22.70
C THR A 19 -5.25 -7.12 21.67
N PHE A 20 -5.33 -8.45 21.69
CA PHE A 20 -6.09 -9.22 20.70
C PHE A 20 -7.60 -9.01 20.80
N THR A 21 -8.16 -8.91 22.01
CA THR A 21 -9.62 -8.80 22.14
C THR A 21 -10.14 -7.39 21.86
N THR A 22 -9.42 -6.37 22.35
CA THR A 22 -9.93 -5.00 22.38
C THR A 22 -9.24 -4.12 21.35
N VAL A 23 -7.90 -4.12 21.32
CA VAL A 23 -7.15 -3.23 20.44
C VAL A 23 -7.28 -3.68 19.00
N GLU A 24 -7.02 -4.96 18.73
CA GLU A 24 -7.13 -5.54 17.39
C GLU A 24 -8.57 -5.46 16.86
N GLY A 25 -9.58 -5.81 17.66
CA GLY A 25 -10.98 -5.64 17.29
C GLY A 25 -11.35 -4.19 16.96
N THR A 26 -10.76 -3.21 17.66
CA THR A 26 -10.94 -1.78 17.35
C THR A 26 -10.27 -1.39 16.04
N LEU A 27 -9.04 -1.85 15.78
CA LEU A 27 -8.34 -1.61 14.53
C LEU A 27 -9.08 -2.25 13.35
N TYR A 28 -9.57 -3.48 13.50
CA TYR A 28 -10.40 -4.13 12.50
C TYR A 28 -11.69 -3.34 12.22
N GLY A 29 -12.35 -2.82 13.26
CA GLY A 29 -13.51 -1.94 13.10
C GLY A 29 -13.20 -0.67 12.31
N LEU A 30 -12.02 -0.06 12.54
CA LEU A 30 -11.54 1.08 11.76
C LEU A 30 -11.27 0.70 10.30
N SER A 31 -10.60 -0.42 10.05
CA SER A 31 -10.39 -0.99 8.72
C SER A 31 -11.71 -1.24 8.00
N PHE A 32 -12.71 -1.78 8.70
CA PHE A 32 -14.02 -2.05 8.13
C PHE A 32 -14.75 -0.74 7.74
N ALA A 33 -14.67 0.31 8.56
CA ALA A 33 -15.23 1.61 8.22
C ALA A 33 -14.56 2.24 6.98
N LEU A 34 -13.23 2.12 6.87
CA LEU A 34 -12.49 2.53 5.68
C LEU A 34 -12.90 1.71 4.45
N TYR A 35 -13.01 0.39 4.60
CA TYR A 35 -13.46 -0.51 3.55
C TYR A 35 -14.84 -0.14 3.02
N LEU A 36 -15.82 0.14 3.89
CA LEU A 36 -17.15 0.59 3.48
C LEU A 36 -17.10 1.92 2.71
N SER A 37 -16.23 2.84 3.15
CA SER A 37 -16.02 4.12 2.46
C SER A 37 -15.44 3.91 1.05
N CYS A 38 -14.43 3.05 0.92
CA CYS A 38 -13.85 2.66 -0.37
C CYS A 38 -14.87 1.96 -1.28
N CYS A 39 -15.66 1.03 -0.73
CA CYS A 39 -16.70 0.32 -1.47
C CYS A 39 -17.74 1.28 -2.02
N HIS A 40 -18.23 2.21 -1.20
CA HIS A 40 -19.21 3.19 -1.62
C HIS A 40 -18.68 4.05 -2.78
N LEU A 41 -17.43 4.56 -2.68
CA LEU A 41 -16.82 5.36 -3.74
C LEU A 41 -16.64 4.55 -5.04
N LEU A 42 -16.12 3.33 -4.96
CA LEU A 42 -15.91 2.49 -6.15
C LEU A 42 -17.21 2.01 -6.80
N LEU A 43 -18.25 1.74 -6.01
CA LEU A 43 -19.57 1.38 -6.54
C LEU A 43 -20.22 2.54 -7.28
N LEU A 44 -20.09 3.77 -6.76
CA LEU A 44 -20.53 4.97 -7.48
C LEU A 44 -19.80 5.12 -8.82
N GLU A 45 -18.49 4.87 -8.87
CA GLU A 45 -17.73 4.92 -10.12
C GLU A 45 -18.12 3.80 -11.10
N LEU A 46 -18.36 2.58 -10.59
CA LEU A 46 -18.74 1.42 -11.40
C LEU A 46 -20.03 1.68 -12.20
N SER A 47 -20.93 2.49 -11.65
CA SER A 47 -22.18 2.89 -12.32
C SER A 47 -21.97 3.90 -13.44
N LYS A 48 -20.88 4.69 -13.41
CA LYS A 48 -20.67 5.85 -14.28
C LYS A 48 -19.76 5.58 -15.49
N ASP A 49 -18.88 4.59 -15.44
CA ASP A 49 -17.89 4.35 -16.50
C ASP A 49 -17.79 2.86 -16.86
N LYS A 50 -18.20 2.52 -18.09
CA LYS A 50 -18.16 1.15 -18.61
C LYS A 50 -16.73 0.69 -18.95
N GLY A 51 -15.83 1.60 -19.30
CA GLY A 51 -14.46 1.26 -19.72
C GLY A 51 -13.58 0.79 -18.57
N ARG A 52 -13.75 1.39 -17.39
CA ARG A 52 -12.97 1.07 -16.17
C ARG A 52 -13.65 0.07 -15.24
N ARG A 53 -14.82 -0.44 -15.64
CA ARG A 53 -15.65 -1.35 -14.82
C ARG A 53 -14.88 -2.57 -14.31
N ARG A 54 -14.06 -3.18 -15.17
CA ARG A 54 -13.29 -4.39 -14.81
C ARG A 54 -12.24 -4.10 -13.74
N GLN A 55 -11.53 -2.98 -13.84
CA GLN A 55 -10.49 -2.60 -12.87
C GLN A 55 -11.11 -2.30 -11.51
N ASN A 56 -12.17 -1.48 -11.48
CA ASN A 56 -12.86 -1.14 -10.23
C ASN A 56 -13.47 -2.38 -9.56
N PHE A 57 -14.01 -3.31 -10.36
CA PHE A 57 -14.49 -4.59 -9.84
C PHE A 57 -13.36 -5.46 -9.28
N LEU A 58 -12.20 -5.53 -9.95
CA LEU A 58 -11.06 -6.29 -9.46
C LEU A 58 -10.51 -5.69 -8.15
N THR A 59 -10.38 -4.36 -8.08
CA THR A 59 -9.96 -3.67 -6.85
C THR A 59 -10.95 -3.92 -5.70
N LEU A 60 -12.26 -3.84 -5.96
CA LEU A 60 -13.29 -4.13 -4.97
C LEU A 60 -13.21 -5.58 -4.47
N SER A 61 -13.10 -6.55 -5.40
CA SER A 61 -12.96 -7.96 -5.09
C SER A 61 -11.72 -8.24 -4.24
N HIS A 62 -10.61 -7.57 -4.55
CA HIS A 62 -9.37 -7.74 -3.81
C HIS A 62 -9.46 -7.13 -2.40
N MET A 63 -9.97 -5.91 -2.24
CA MET A 63 -10.19 -5.35 -0.90
C MET A 63 -11.14 -6.20 -0.06
N SER A 64 -12.18 -6.77 -0.69
CA SER A 64 -13.11 -7.68 -0.01
C SER A 64 -12.36 -8.92 0.48
N LEU A 65 -11.48 -9.49 -0.35
CA LEU A 65 -10.64 -10.63 0.03
C LEU A 65 -9.74 -10.27 1.22
N VAL A 66 -9.01 -9.16 1.16
CA VAL A 66 -8.15 -8.68 2.25
C VAL A 66 -8.94 -8.52 3.56
N MET A 67 -10.14 -7.94 3.50
CA MET A 67 -10.99 -7.76 4.67
C MET A 67 -11.55 -9.06 5.23
N ILE A 68 -11.84 -10.05 4.36
CA ILE A 68 -12.25 -11.39 4.78
C ILE A 68 -11.07 -12.10 5.45
N CYS A 69 -9.87 -12.01 4.89
CA CYS A 69 -8.65 -12.55 5.49
C CYS A 69 -8.43 -11.95 6.89
N GLY A 70 -8.44 -10.63 7.02
CA GLY A 70 -8.30 -9.97 8.32
C GLY A 70 -9.40 -10.34 9.33
N LEU A 71 -10.63 -10.63 8.87
CA LEU A 71 -11.69 -11.14 9.75
C LEU A 71 -11.39 -12.54 10.25
N LEU A 72 -10.91 -13.41 9.35
CA LEU A 72 -10.57 -14.79 9.70
C LEU A 72 -9.42 -14.81 10.70
N THR A 73 -8.39 -13.99 10.50
CA THR A 73 -7.29 -13.82 11.47
C THR A 73 -7.83 -13.40 12.84
N LEU A 74 -8.60 -12.30 12.91
CA LEU A 74 -9.20 -11.83 14.17
C LEU A 74 -10.05 -12.89 14.88
N VAL A 75 -10.85 -13.67 14.12
CA VAL A 75 -11.69 -14.75 14.67
C VAL A 75 -10.82 -15.88 15.21
N VAL A 76 -9.78 -16.28 14.46
CA VAL A 76 -8.84 -17.31 14.88
C VAL A 76 -8.11 -16.87 16.14
N ASP A 77 -7.59 -15.65 16.20
CA ASP A 77 -6.86 -15.13 17.36
C ASP A 77 -7.75 -15.03 18.60
N THR A 78 -8.97 -14.51 18.44
CA THR A 78 -9.95 -14.46 19.52
C THR A 78 -10.28 -15.87 20.03
N ARG A 79 -10.42 -16.85 19.12
CA ARG A 79 -10.71 -18.24 19.49
C ARG A 79 -9.52 -18.88 20.20
N SER A 80 -8.31 -18.70 19.68
CA SER A 80 -7.06 -19.20 20.25
C SER A 80 -6.86 -18.69 21.67
N ILE A 81 -7.19 -17.43 21.93
CA ILE A 81 -7.11 -16.83 23.28
C ILE A 81 -8.19 -17.37 24.20
N GLN A 82 -9.41 -17.54 23.71
CA GLN A 82 -10.44 -18.18 24.51
C GLN A 82 -10.01 -19.59 24.93
N GLU A 83 -9.49 -20.38 23.99
CA GLU A 83 -9.08 -21.75 24.28
C GLU A 83 -7.93 -21.81 25.28
N SER A 84 -7.00 -20.87 25.22
CA SER A 84 -5.81 -20.86 26.07
C SER A 84 -6.00 -20.24 27.44
N TRP A 85 -6.82 -19.18 27.57
CA TRP A 85 -7.05 -18.52 28.86
C TRP A 85 -8.33 -18.99 29.58
N VAL A 86 -9.35 -19.46 28.85
CA VAL A 86 -10.64 -19.87 29.44
C VAL A 86 -10.78 -21.39 29.49
N ASP A 87 -10.59 -22.07 28.36
CA ASP A 87 -10.89 -23.50 28.27
C ASP A 87 -9.75 -24.36 28.88
N HIS A 88 -8.48 -23.93 28.71
CA HIS A 88 -7.31 -24.70 29.12
C HIS A 88 -6.25 -23.90 29.93
N PRO A 89 -6.64 -23.15 30.98
CA PRO A 89 -5.72 -22.25 31.69
C PRO A 89 -4.54 -22.95 32.38
N THR A 90 -4.65 -24.25 32.68
CA THR A 90 -3.63 -25.03 33.40
C THR A 90 -3.07 -26.21 32.58
N ALA A 91 -3.44 -26.33 31.30
CA ALA A 91 -3.10 -27.53 30.52
C ALA A 91 -1.61 -27.58 30.15
N ALA A 92 -0.95 -26.44 29.91
CA ALA A 92 0.47 -26.39 29.61
C ALA A 92 1.32 -26.11 30.86
N PRO A 93 2.47 -26.79 31.04
CA PRO A 93 3.41 -26.52 32.14
C PRO A 93 4.02 -25.11 32.12
N GLY A 94 3.80 -24.36 31.02
CA GLY A 94 4.21 -22.97 30.83
C GLY A 94 3.11 -21.92 31.02
N GLY A 95 1.89 -22.33 31.34
CA GLY A 95 0.71 -21.43 31.40
C GLY A 95 0.06 -21.17 30.04
N SER A 96 -0.99 -20.36 30.04
CA SER A 96 -1.84 -20.06 28.88
C SER A 96 -1.07 -19.48 27.69
N LEU A 97 -0.05 -18.65 27.94
CA LEU A 97 0.79 -18.05 26.90
C LEU A 97 1.52 -19.10 26.04
N LEU A 98 2.15 -20.09 26.69
CA LEU A 98 2.88 -21.15 26.00
C LEU A 98 1.93 -22.12 25.28
N TYR A 99 0.72 -22.31 25.81
CA TYR A 99 -0.33 -23.07 25.14
C TYR A 99 -0.91 -22.33 23.93
N TRP A 100 -1.09 -21.01 24.01
CA TRP A 100 -1.47 -20.18 22.88
C TRP A 100 -0.45 -20.25 21.75
N ALA A 101 0.84 -20.13 22.08
CA ALA A 101 1.91 -20.26 21.08
C ALA A 101 1.81 -21.62 20.36
N ASP A 102 1.63 -22.71 21.09
CA ASP A 102 1.47 -24.06 20.51
C ASP A 102 0.26 -24.16 19.56
N ILE A 103 -0.89 -23.60 19.95
CA ILE A 103 -2.09 -23.54 19.09
C ILE A 103 -1.82 -22.70 17.84
N PHE A 104 -1.24 -21.50 18.00
CA PHE A 104 -0.96 -20.57 16.92
C PHE A 104 -0.08 -21.22 15.84
N LEU A 105 0.94 -21.99 16.27
CA LEU A 105 1.83 -22.73 15.39
C LEU A 105 1.11 -23.79 14.54
N HIS A 106 0.00 -24.35 15.02
CA HIS A 106 -0.82 -25.30 14.27
C HIS A 106 -1.75 -24.61 13.26
N LEU A 107 -1.89 -23.28 13.37
CA LEU A 107 -2.72 -22.43 12.54
C LEU A 107 -1.92 -21.69 11.45
N ALA A 108 -0.66 -22.07 11.17
CA ALA A 108 0.24 -21.46 10.16
C ALA A 108 -0.37 -21.23 8.75
N PHE A 109 -1.54 -21.81 8.46
CA PHE A 109 -2.36 -21.44 7.30
C PHE A 109 -2.83 -19.97 7.32
N VAL A 110 -3.02 -19.38 8.51
CA VAL A 110 -3.49 -18.00 8.69
C VAL A 110 -2.40 -16.99 8.30
N ASP A 111 -1.15 -17.19 8.71
CA ASP A 111 0.00 -16.35 8.31
C ASP A 111 0.24 -16.43 6.78
N TYR A 112 0.05 -17.61 6.19
CA TYR A 112 0.13 -17.77 4.74
C TYR A 112 -0.92 -16.92 4.00
N VAL A 113 -2.15 -16.86 4.52
CA VAL A 113 -3.22 -16.04 3.93
C VAL A 113 -2.91 -14.55 4.06
N GLU A 114 -2.19 -14.14 5.09
CA GLU A 114 -1.75 -12.76 5.29
C GLU A 114 -0.69 -12.32 4.26
N SER A 115 0.28 -13.18 3.98
CA SER A 115 1.34 -12.95 2.97
C SER A 115 0.79 -12.76 1.54
N LEU A 116 -0.40 -13.29 1.25
CA LEU A 116 -1.08 -13.15 -0.04
C LEU A 116 -1.71 -11.75 -0.26
N ASN A 117 -1.91 -10.96 0.81
CA ASN A 117 -2.56 -9.65 0.73
C ASN A 117 -1.78 -8.60 -0.10
N ILE A 118 -0.49 -8.80 -0.36
CA ILE A 118 0.39 -7.81 -1.03
C ILE A 118 0.44 -7.97 -2.57
N SER A 119 0.01 -9.12 -3.11
CA SER A 119 0.33 -9.50 -4.50
C SER A 119 -0.42 -8.79 -5.64
N PRO A 120 -1.71 -8.40 -5.55
CA PRO A 120 -2.47 -8.07 -6.76
C PRO A 120 -2.45 -6.59 -7.18
N LEU A 121 -1.78 -5.70 -6.42
CA LEU A 121 -1.52 -4.33 -6.87
C LEU A 121 -0.72 -4.28 -8.18
N TYR A 122 -0.03 -5.36 -8.52
CA TYR A 122 0.86 -5.46 -9.68
C TYR A 122 0.21 -6.04 -10.94
N HIS A 123 -0.93 -6.71 -10.82
CA HIS A 123 -1.57 -7.36 -11.98
C HIS A 123 -2.41 -6.40 -12.85
N ASN A 124 -2.68 -5.19 -12.37
CA ASN A 124 -3.51 -4.20 -13.08
C ASN A 124 -2.72 -3.19 -13.93
N ASP A 125 -1.39 -3.26 -13.96
CA ASP A 125 -0.56 -2.23 -14.61
C ASP A 125 -0.28 -2.51 -16.11
N SER A 126 -0.99 -3.48 -16.71
CA SER A 126 -0.83 -3.90 -18.12
C SER A 126 -1.32 -2.86 -19.16
N GLN A 127 -1.50 -1.60 -18.78
CA GLN A 127 -1.97 -0.54 -19.68
C GLN A 127 -1.08 0.71 -19.73
N PHE A 128 0.06 0.75 -19.02
CA PHE A 128 1.05 1.80 -19.26
C PHE A 128 2.02 1.35 -20.37
N ASP A 129 1.76 1.80 -21.60
CA ASP A 129 2.48 1.54 -22.87
C ASP A 129 3.96 2.02 -22.91
N ALA A 130 4.67 2.08 -21.78
CA ALA A 130 6.09 2.40 -21.73
C ALA A 130 6.93 1.11 -21.62
N PRO A 131 7.45 0.54 -22.74
CA PRO A 131 8.01 -0.81 -22.78
C PRO A 131 9.27 -1.01 -21.92
N TRP A 132 10.02 0.05 -21.61
CA TRP A 132 11.30 -0.06 -20.91
C TRP A 132 11.16 0.03 -19.38
N VAL A 133 10.33 0.95 -18.89
CA VAL A 133 10.08 1.13 -17.45
C VAL A 133 9.09 0.06 -16.95
N HIS A 134 8.14 -0.37 -17.78
CA HIS A 134 7.23 -1.47 -17.45
C HIS A 134 7.99 -2.77 -17.23
N ARG A 135 8.96 -3.12 -18.10
CA ARG A 135 9.77 -4.34 -17.90
C ARG A 135 10.66 -4.26 -16.66
N PHE A 136 11.25 -3.11 -16.37
CA PHE A 136 12.11 -2.97 -15.18
C PHE A 136 11.29 -3.01 -13.88
N ALA A 137 10.20 -2.24 -13.81
CA ALA A 137 9.31 -2.26 -12.65
C ALA A 137 8.65 -3.63 -12.49
N LEU A 138 8.10 -4.23 -13.54
CA LEU A 138 7.45 -5.54 -13.47
C LEU A 138 8.44 -6.66 -13.12
N THR A 139 9.66 -6.66 -13.66
CA THR A 139 10.65 -7.70 -13.32
C THR A 139 11.18 -7.53 -11.91
N PHE A 140 11.44 -6.29 -11.48
CA PHE A 140 11.95 -6.04 -10.13
C PHE A 140 10.87 -6.29 -9.08
N VAL A 141 9.66 -5.80 -9.31
CA VAL A 141 8.55 -5.87 -8.36
C VAL A 141 7.90 -7.26 -8.34
N CYS A 142 7.64 -7.90 -9.50
CA CYS A 142 7.08 -9.25 -9.52
C CYS A 142 8.12 -10.34 -9.20
N GLY A 143 9.42 -10.03 -9.27
CA GLY A 143 10.47 -10.98 -8.89
C GLY A 143 10.91 -10.86 -7.43
N TRP A 144 11.15 -9.64 -6.95
CA TRP A 144 11.69 -9.42 -5.61
C TRP A 144 10.64 -9.51 -4.51
N ILE A 145 9.40 -9.07 -4.74
CA ILE A 145 8.39 -9.07 -3.67
C ILE A 145 8.00 -10.50 -3.28
N PRO A 146 7.71 -11.42 -4.22
CA PRO A 146 7.50 -12.82 -3.85
C PRO A 146 8.73 -13.41 -3.18
N LEU A 147 9.94 -13.10 -3.66
CA LEU A 147 11.16 -13.62 -3.06
C LEU A 147 11.36 -13.16 -1.60
N VAL A 148 11.08 -11.88 -1.30
CA VAL A 148 11.19 -11.34 0.06
C VAL A 148 10.10 -11.94 0.95
N ASN A 149 8.87 -12.06 0.47
CA ASN A 149 7.78 -12.69 1.22
C ASN A 149 8.03 -14.19 1.47
N ASP A 150 8.55 -14.91 0.47
CA ASP A 150 8.90 -16.33 0.59
C ASP A 150 10.07 -16.51 1.57
N LEU A 151 11.02 -15.57 1.62
CA LEU A 151 12.12 -15.59 2.58
C LEU A 151 11.62 -15.30 4.00
N ASP A 152 10.72 -14.32 4.16
CA ASP A 152 10.11 -13.96 5.44
C ASP A 152 9.34 -15.15 6.02
N LEU A 153 8.49 -15.79 5.20
CA LEU A 153 7.81 -17.03 5.56
C LEU A 153 8.79 -18.16 5.91
N GLY A 154 9.89 -18.27 5.17
CA GLY A 154 10.94 -19.25 5.45
C GLY A 154 11.62 -19.02 6.80
N ILE A 155 11.86 -17.77 7.18
CA ILE A 155 12.41 -17.39 8.49
C ILE A 155 11.40 -17.70 9.59
N GLU A 156 10.14 -17.32 9.41
CA GLU A 156 9.06 -17.57 10.36
C GLU A 156 8.84 -19.06 10.64
N ILE A 157 8.88 -19.90 9.60
CA ILE A 157 8.81 -21.37 9.75
C ILE A 157 10.00 -21.89 10.56
N VAL A 158 11.21 -21.33 10.34
CA VAL A 158 12.42 -21.73 11.07
C VAL A 158 12.34 -21.31 12.53
N GLU A 159 11.88 -20.10 12.84
CA GLU A 159 11.66 -19.62 14.21
C GLU A 159 10.58 -20.43 14.93
N THR A 160 9.49 -20.71 14.23
CA THR A 160 8.41 -21.62 14.67
C THR A 160 8.97 -23.00 15.05
N CYS A 161 9.78 -23.59 14.17
CA CYS A 161 10.42 -24.88 14.43
C CYS A 161 11.43 -24.83 15.59
N ASP A 162 12.10 -23.69 15.80
CA ASP A 162 13.02 -23.45 16.90
C ASP A 162 12.31 -23.35 18.27
N VAL A 163 11.09 -22.79 18.29
CA VAL A 163 10.25 -22.70 19.50
C VAL A 163 9.69 -24.07 19.90
N ILE A 164 9.22 -24.87 18.95
CA ILE A 164 8.64 -26.22 19.20
C ILE A 164 9.74 -27.25 19.47
N GLY A 165 10.87 -27.12 18.77
CA GLY A 165 11.98 -28.04 18.83
C GLY A 165 12.87 -27.87 20.06
N ARG A 166 14.02 -28.55 20.03
CA ARG A 166 15.11 -28.13 20.92
C ARG A 166 15.61 -26.78 20.42
N PRO A 167 15.82 -25.77 21.30
CA PRO A 167 16.30 -24.47 20.88
C PRO A 167 17.64 -24.64 20.15
N ILE A 168 17.59 -24.41 18.84
CA ILE A 168 18.66 -24.38 17.86
C ILE A 168 19.39 -23.03 18.00
N PHE A 169 18.65 -21.94 18.18
CA PHE A 169 19.20 -20.59 18.29
C PHE A 169 19.35 -20.13 19.75
N THR A 170 20.41 -19.39 20.03
CA THR A 170 20.54 -18.64 21.28
C THR A 170 19.64 -17.40 21.26
N ASP A 171 19.24 -16.88 22.43
CA ASP A 171 18.40 -15.67 22.53
C ASP A 171 18.99 -14.49 21.74
N SER A 172 20.32 -14.33 21.76
CA SER A 172 21.02 -13.32 20.98
C SER A 172 20.94 -13.51 19.47
N GLN A 173 20.83 -14.76 19.00
CA GLN A 173 20.67 -15.06 17.57
C GLN A 173 19.23 -14.77 17.12
N ARG A 174 18.23 -15.12 17.92
CA ARG A 174 16.81 -14.81 17.65
C ARG A 174 16.60 -13.30 17.47
N LEU A 175 17.11 -12.50 18.41
CA LEU A 175 17.05 -11.04 18.31
C LEU A 175 17.67 -10.49 17.01
N VAL A 176 18.79 -11.07 16.56
CA VAL A 176 19.44 -10.66 15.31
C VAL A 176 18.61 -11.08 14.09
N ILE A 177 18.02 -12.27 14.10
CA ILE A 177 17.16 -12.75 13.01
C ILE A 177 15.93 -11.85 12.88
N ASP A 178 15.22 -11.59 13.98
CA ASP A 178 14.06 -10.69 14.01
C ASP A 178 14.40 -9.28 13.53
N ALA A 179 15.52 -8.71 14.00
CA ALA A 179 15.97 -7.40 13.57
C ALA A 179 16.31 -7.36 12.07
N VAL A 180 16.93 -8.41 11.53
CA VAL A 180 17.22 -8.53 10.09
C VAL A 180 15.93 -8.64 9.30
N ARG A 181 14.98 -9.47 9.76
CA ARG A 181 13.66 -9.67 9.15
C ARG A 181 12.89 -8.35 9.05
N GLN A 182 12.72 -7.65 10.17
CA GLN A 182 12.07 -6.34 10.20
C GLN A 182 12.82 -5.30 9.36
N GLY A 183 14.15 -5.31 9.40
CA GLY A 183 14.99 -4.45 8.57
C GLY A 183 14.80 -4.67 7.07
N MET A 184 14.67 -5.93 6.64
CA MET A 184 14.39 -6.30 5.25
C MET A 184 13.01 -5.82 4.79
N MET A 185 11.99 -5.93 5.65
CA MET A 185 10.65 -5.42 5.39
C MET A 185 10.66 -3.91 5.17
N ILE A 186 11.29 -3.14 6.08
CA ILE A 186 11.44 -1.69 5.94
C ILE A 186 12.16 -1.34 4.64
N PHE A 187 13.29 -2.01 4.37
CA PHE A 187 14.11 -1.72 3.20
C PHE A 187 13.33 -1.96 1.90
N THR A 188 12.59 -3.06 1.83
CA THR A 188 11.74 -3.39 0.68
C THR A 188 10.64 -2.35 0.50
N GLY A 189 9.95 -1.98 1.58
CA GLY A 189 8.91 -0.94 1.55
C GLY A 189 9.44 0.42 1.08
N LEU A 190 10.61 0.83 1.58
CA LEU A 190 11.28 2.07 1.16
C LEU A 190 11.68 2.05 -0.31
N ILE A 191 12.24 0.94 -0.81
CA ILE A 191 12.60 0.79 -2.22
C ILE A 191 11.36 0.85 -3.09
N VAL A 192 10.33 0.07 -2.78
CA VAL A 192 9.09 0.00 -3.57
C VAL A 192 8.42 1.37 -3.60
N THR A 193 8.27 2.03 -2.45
CA THR A 193 7.66 3.37 -2.35
C THR A 193 8.47 4.41 -3.11
N SER A 194 9.80 4.35 -3.02
CA SER A 194 10.70 5.26 -3.75
C SER A 194 10.63 5.03 -5.26
N LEU A 195 10.58 3.79 -5.73
CA LEU A 195 10.46 3.44 -7.15
C LEU A 195 9.11 3.91 -7.72
N ILE A 196 8.01 3.69 -6.99
CA ILE A 196 6.67 4.16 -7.39
C ILE A 196 6.65 5.69 -7.45
N SER A 197 7.16 6.36 -6.42
CA SER A 197 7.21 7.83 -6.35
C SER A 197 8.09 8.42 -7.44
N ALA A 198 9.27 7.83 -7.69
CA ALA A 198 10.18 8.23 -8.75
C ALA A 198 9.54 8.07 -10.14
N ARG A 199 8.83 6.95 -10.38
CA ARG A 199 8.10 6.74 -11.64
C ARG A 199 7.04 7.81 -11.86
N ILE A 200 6.22 8.11 -10.84
CA ILE A 200 5.19 9.15 -10.93
C ILE A 200 5.84 10.51 -11.22
N ALA A 201 6.96 10.83 -10.57
CA ALA A 201 7.70 12.06 -10.80
C ALA A 201 8.31 12.15 -12.21
N LEU A 202 8.82 11.03 -12.75
CA LEU A 202 9.35 10.97 -14.12
C LEU A 202 8.25 11.16 -15.17
N VAL A 203 7.12 10.47 -15.02
CA VAL A 203 5.96 10.63 -15.92
C VAL A 203 5.49 12.09 -15.92
N ARG A 204 5.44 12.72 -14.74
CA ARG A 204 5.12 14.15 -14.62
C ARG A 204 6.13 15.02 -15.39
N ARG A 205 7.44 14.76 -15.28
CA ARG A 205 8.46 15.53 -16.01
C ARG A 205 8.25 15.44 -17.51
N THR A 206 8.00 14.24 -18.04
CA THR A 206 7.71 14.04 -19.47
C THR A 206 6.44 14.76 -19.90
N HIS A 207 5.39 14.74 -19.05
CA HIS A 207 4.15 15.45 -19.33
C HIS A 207 4.34 16.98 -19.40
N ILE A 208 5.08 17.56 -18.45
CA ILE A 208 5.38 19.01 -18.44
C ILE A 208 6.21 19.41 -19.66
N GLN A 209 7.20 18.59 -20.05
CA GLN A 209 8.02 18.85 -21.23
C GLN A 209 7.20 18.89 -22.52
N ASN A 210 6.20 18.02 -22.64
CA ASN A 210 5.43 17.87 -23.88
C ASN A 210 4.20 18.80 -23.95
N MET A 211 3.59 19.16 -22.81
CA MET A 211 2.33 19.92 -22.78
C MET A 211 2.45 21.33 -22.18
N GLY A 212 3.63 21.72 -21.69
CA GLY A 212 3.81 22.98 -20.98
C GLY A 212 3.37 22.92 -19.51
N GLU A 213 3.70 23.97 -18.76
CA GLU A 213 3.38 24.08 -17.34
C GLU A 213 1.86 24.26 -17.17
N SER A 214 1.19 23.26 -16.61
CA SER A 214 -0.25 23.29 -16.34
C SER A 214 -0.52 22.94 -14.88
N ASP A 215 -1.66 23.41 -14.36
CA ASP A 215 -2.12 23.13 -12.98
C ASP A 215 -2.23 21.62 -12.66
N SER A 216 -2.28 20.76 -13.69
CA SER A 216 -2.20 19.30 -13.55
C SER A 216 -0.95 18.82 -12.79
N SER A 217 0.13 19.61 -12.82
CA SER A 217 1.40 19.22 -12.17
C SER A 217 1.29 19.14 -10.64
N ASN A 218 0.39 19.92 -10.01
CA ASN A 218 0.16 19.92 -8.57
C ASN A 218 -0.56 18.64 -8.10
N GLN A 219 -1.37 18.02 -8.96
CA GLN A 219 -2.11 16.80 -8.64
C GLN A 219 -1.17 15.61 -8.39
N TYR A 220 -0.10 15.47 -9.20
CA TYR A 220 0.89 14.42 -9.04
C TYR A 220 1.66 14.51 -7.72
N PHE A 221 2.03 15.73 -7.30
CA PHE A 221 2.71 15.96 -6.02
C PHE A 221 1.82 15.56 -4.85
N SER A 222 0.55 15.88 -4.97
CA SER A 222 -0.45 15.48 -4.00
C SER A 222 -0.52 13.95 -3.90
N ILE A 223 -0.47 13.20 -5.02
CA ILE A 223 -0.56 11.72 -5.02
C ILE A 223 0.70 11.11 -4.37
N ILE A 224 1.87 11.65 -4.68
CA ILE A 224 3.12 11.20 -4.05
C ILE A 224 3.06 11.45 -2.53
N SER A 225 2.66 12.65 -2.10
CA SER A 225 2.49 12.97 -0.68
C SER A 225 1.51 12.00 0.00
N MET A 226 0.45 11.63 -0.71
CA MET A 226 -0.58 10.73 -0.23
C MET A 226 -0.08 9.29 -0.05
N LEU A 227 0.75 8.79 -0.97
CA LEU A 227 1.43 7.50 -0.84
C LEU A 227 2.41 7.53 0.33
N VAL A 228 3.29 8.54 0.38
CA VAL A 228 4.30 8.69 1.44
C VAL A 228 3.66 8.72 2.81
N GLU A 229 2.55 9.43 2.98
CA GLU A 229 1.83 9.48 4.26
C GLU A 229 1.22 8.13 4.66
N SER A 230 0.73 7.35 3.69
CA SER A 230 0.13 6.04 3.96
C SER A 230 1.19 5.00 4.35
N PHE A 231 2.36 5.04 3.71
CA PHE A 231 3.50 4.19 4.08
C PHE A 231 4.25 4.67 5.34
N ALA A 232 4.11 5.95 5.71
CA ALA A 232 4.70 6.46 6.94
C ALA A 232 4.12 5.77 8.18
N LEU A 233 2.83 5.39 8.15
CA LEU A 233 2.19 4.67 9.26
C LEU A 233 2.87 3.31 9.51
N GLU A 234 3.06 2.53 8.44
CA GLU A 234 3.74 1.23 8.50
C GLU A 234 5.20 1.40 8.95
N PHE A 235 5.91 2.36 8.39
CA PHE A 235 7.31 2.63 8.75
C PHE A 235 7.49 3.05 10.21
N ILE A 236 6.61 3.91 10.73
CA ILE A 236 6.61 4.30 12.15
C ILE A 236 6.36 3.06 13.02
N TRP A 237 5.42 2.20 12.62
CA TRP A 237 5.11 0.98 13.36
C TRP A 237 6.30 0.03 13.44
N THR A 238 6.98 -0.24 12.32
CA THR A 238 8.16 -1.11 12.31
C THR A 238 9.35 -0.50 13.04
N ILE A 239 9.52 0.83 13.01
CA ILE A 239 10.55 1.48 13.86
C ILE A 239 10.26 1.27 15.34
N ILE A 240 8.99 1.34 15.76
CA ILE A 240 8.62 1.09 17.15
C ILE A 240 8.99 -0.35 17.54
N LEU A 241 8.71 -1.34 16.68
CA LEU A 241 9.08 -2.74 16.90
C LEU A 241 10.58 -2.92 17.10
N ILE A 242 11.40 -2.42 16.16
CA ILE A 242 12.86 -2.46 16.27
C ILE A 242 13.32 -1.74 17.54
N ALA A 243 12.77 -0.57 17.85
CA ALA A 243 13.15 0.18 19.05
C ALA A 243 12.79 -0.59 20.34
N THR A 244 11.67 -1.33 20.36
CA THR A 244 11.30 -2.17 21.50
C THR A 244 12.15 -3.42 21.61
N ASP A 245 12.58 -4.01 20.50
CA ASP A 245 13.49 -5.17 20.46
C ASP A 245 14.88 -4.83 21.03
N PHE A 246 15.44 -3.69 20.63
CA PHE A 246 16.77 -3.27 21.06
C PHE A 246 16.79 -2.58 22.43
N TRP A 247 15.65 -2.45 23.10
CA TRP A 247 15.58 -1.77 24.39
C TRP A 247 16.19 -2.64 25.50
N PRO A 248 17.32 -2.24 26.12
CA PRO A 248 17.99 -3.07 27.12
C PRO A 248 17.14 -3.26 28.39
N ASP A 249 17.08 -4.51 28.86
CA ASP A 249 16.63 -4.97 30.18
C ASP A 249 15.20 -4.64 30.63
N ASN A 250 14.34 -4.11 29.75
CA ASN A 250 12.95 -3.83 30.11
C ASN A 250 12.02 -4.99 29.77
N VAL A 251 11.65 -5.75 30.80
CA VAL A 251 10.56 -6.75 30.78
C VAL A 251 9.27 -6.21 30.15
N ARG A 252 8.98 -4.93 30.39
CA ARG A 252 7.82 -4.27 29.78
C ARG A 252 7.97 -4.07 28.28
N ALA A 253 9.19 -3.88 27.78
CA ALA A 253 9.44 -3.72 26.36
C ALA A 253 9.17 -5.02 25.60
N SER A 254 9.46 -6.20 26.17
CA SER A 254 9.15 -7.48 25.53
C SER A 254 7.64 -7.73 25.42
N ALA A 255 6.87 -7.48 26.48
CA ALA A 255 5.41 -7.59 26.44
C ALA A 255 4.76 -6.62 25.46
N VAL A 256 5.29 -5.40 25.40
CA VAL A 256 4.84 -4.37 24.46
C VAL A 256 5.18 -4.78 23.03
N ASN A 257 6.41 -5.22 22.78
CA ASN A 257 6.83 -5.67 21.46
C ASN A 257 5.92 -6.77 20.91
N LEU A 258 5.63 -7.79 21.72
CA LEU A 258 4.72 -8.86 21.36
C LEU A 258 3.35 -8.31 20.93
N ALA A 259 2.77 -7.41 21.74
CA ALA A 259 1.52 -6.75 21.41
C ALA A 259 1.58 -5.89 20.13
N PHE A 260 2.69 -5.21 19.86
CA PHE A 260 2.85 -4.41 18.64
C PHE A 260 3.01 -5.30 17.40
N ASN A 261 3.64 -6.47 17.57
CA ASN A 261 3.84 -7.46 16.51
C ASN A 261 2.48 -8.03 16.09
N ASP A 262 1.67 -8.44 17.08
CA ASP A 262 0.31 -8.98 16.89
C ASP A 262 -0.63 -7.97 16.17
N LEU A 263 -0.39 -6.66 16.31
CA LEU A 263 -1.21 -5.62 15.69
C LEU A 263 -0.71 -5.17 14.31
N LEU A 264 0.50 -5.55 13.90
CA LEU A 264 1.08 -5.19 12.61
C LEU A 264 0.18 -5.55 11.41
N PRO A 265 -0.45 -6.75 11.34
CA PRO A 265 -1.40 -7.12 10.28
C PRO A 265 -2.51 -6.09 10.07
N SER A 266 -3.13 -5.67 11.18
CA SER A 266 -4.22 -4.72 11.18
C SER A 266 -3.78 -3.34 10.67
N ILE A 267 -2.59 -2.89 11.06
CA ILE A 267 -2.01 -1.62 10.60
C ILE A 267 -1.72 -1.65 9.10
N GLN A 268 -1.22 -2.78 8.57
CA GLN A 268 -0.99 -2.95 7.13
C GLN A 268 -2.31 -2.88 6.34
N ILE A 269 -3.37 -3.54 6.82
CA ILE A 269 -4.71 -3.45 6.21
C ILE A 269 -5.20 -2.00 6.19
N ILE A 270 -5.03 -1.25 7.28
CA ILE A 270 -5.39 0.18 7.35
C ILE A 270 -4.59 0.99 6.33
N ALA A 271 -3.27 0.84 6.30
CA ALA A 271 -2.40 1.56 5.38
C ALA A 271 -2.80 1.27 3.92
N TYR A 272 -3.04 0.01 3.59
CA TYR A 272 -3.52 -0.42 2.28
C TYR A 272 -4.87 0.23 1.92
N LEU A 273 -5.85 0.18 2.82
CA LEU A 273 -7.17 0.79 2.58
C LEU A 273 -7.10 2.30 2.48
N LEU A 274 -6.21 2.98 3.21
CA LEU A 274 -5.97 4.42 3.07
C LEU A 274 -5.44 4.77 1.68
N VAL A 275 -4.54 3.95 1.13
CA VAL A 275 -4.07 4.13 -0.25
C VAL A 275 -5.25 4.00 -1.22
N VAL A 276 -6.05 2.93 -1.12
CA VAL A 276 -7.19 2.75 -2.03
C VAL A 276 -8.23 3.85 -1.85
N TYR A 277 -8.52 4.24 -0.60
CA TYR A 277 -9.48 5.28 -0.25
C TYR A 277 -9.13 6.58 -0.96
N ARG A 278 -7.90 7.10 -0.79
CA ARG A 278 -7.60 8.41 -1.38
C ARG A 278 -7.29 8.33 -2.87
N VAL A 279 -6.89 7.16 -3.42
CA VAL A 279 -6.90 6.93 -4.87
C VAL A 279 -8.33 7.03 -5.43
N SER A 280 -9.32 6.44 -4.75
CA SER A 280 -10.73 6.54 -5.16
C SER A 280 -11.28 7.96 -5.00
N LEU A 281 -10.92 8.67 -3.92
CA LEU A 281 -11.34 10.05 -3.69
C LEU A 281 -10.82 11.01 -4.76
N ARG A 282 -9.61 10.78 -5.27
CA ARG A 282 -8.99 11.62 -6.32
C ARG A 282 -9.32 11.19 -7.73
N ARG A 283 -9.78 9.96 -7.95
CA ARG A 283 -10.38 9.56 -9.23
C ARG A 283 -11.73 10.22 -9.47
N ALA A 284 -12.41 10.66 -8.41
CA ALA A 284 -13.58 11.52 -8.51
C ALA A 284 -13.26 12.97 -8.96
N TRP A 285 -11.98 13.36 -9.00
CA TRP A 285 -11.49 14.64 -9.54
C TRP A 285 -11.01 14.44 -10.98
N GLU A 286 -11.61 14.98 -12.03
CA GLU A 286 -12.82 15.77 -12.20
C GLU A 286 -13.21 15.50 -13.67
N LYS A 287 -14.31 14.80 -13.93
CA LYS A 287 -14.88 14.76 -15.29
C LYS A 287 -15.15 16.18 -15.80
N ASP A 288 -15.46 17.11 -14.90
CA ASP A 288 -15.62 18.54 -15.17
C ASP A 288 -14.31 19.24 -15.57
N THR A 289 -13.15 18.73 -15.15
CA THR A 289 -11.83 19.24 -15.56
C THR A 289 -11.43 18.63 -16.89
N GLU A 290 -11.77 17.36 -17.15
CA GLU A 290 -11.63 16.76 -18.48
C GLU A 290 -12.56 17.42 -19.50
N GLU A 291 -13.81 17.73 -19.15
CA GLU A 291 -14.75 18.52 -19.96
C GLU A 291 -14.24 19.96 -20.15
N LYS A 292 -13.73 20.62 -19.11
CA LYS A 292 -13.12 21.95 -19.26
C LYS A 292 -11.89 21.93 -20.18
N LEU A 293 -11.01 20.93 -20.04
CA LEU A 293 -9.82 20.77 -20.88
C LEU A 293 -10.15 20.37 -22.33
N THR A 294 -11.18 19.56 -22.55
CA THR A 294 -11.66 19.22 -23.91
C THR A 294 -12.47 20.35 -24.54
N SER A 295 -13.14 21.18 -23.74
CA SER A 295 -13.83 22.39 -24.19
C SER A 295 -12.89 23.56 -24.52
N LEU A 296 -11.62 23.50 -24.09
CA LEU A 296 -10.56 24.36 -24.61
C LEU A 296 -10.26 23.96 -26.07
N GLN A 297 -11.19 24.26 -26.96
CA GLN A 297 -10.95 24.28 -28.40
C GLN A 297 -9.80 25.25 -28.66
N TRP A 298 -8.65 24.71 -29.02
CA TRP A 298 -7.54 25.49 -29.55
C TRP A 298 -8.07 26.23 -30.78
N ASN A 299 -8.32 27.52 -30.62
CA ASN A 299 -8.71 28.43 -31.68
C ASN A 299 -7.52 28.61 -32.64
N ARG A 300 -7.21 27.57 -33.42
CA ARG A 300 -6.15 27.57 -34.43
C ARG A 300 -6.54 28.34 -35.68
N ASP A 301 -7.83 28.68 -35.83
CA ASP A 301 -8.33 29.28 -37.07
C ASP A 301 -8.22 30.82 -37.09
N ALA A 302 -7.99 31.47 -35.95
CA ALA A 302 -7.92 32.94 -35.89
C ALA A 302 -6.59 33.55 -36.39
N GLN A 303 -5.53 32.76 -36.61
CA GLN A 303 -4.23 33.27 -37.08
C GLN A 303 -3.92 33.01 -38.56
N GLN A 304 -4.72 32.19 -39.28
CA GLN A 304 -4.49 31.97 -40.72
C GLN A 304 -5.18 32.99 -41.64
N SER A 305 -6.10 33.82 -41.13
CA SER A 305 -6.85 34.78 -41.94
C SER A 305 -6.23 36.18 -42.08
N THR A 306 -5.03 36.46 -41.53
CA THR A 306 -4.41 37.81 -41.61
C THR A 306 -3.23 37.93 -42.59
N GLN A 307 -2.85 36.87 -43.32
CA GLN A 307 -1.72 36.94 -44.26
C GLN A 307 -2.06 36.79 -45.77
N LEU A 308 -3.34 36.74 -46.15
CA LEU A 308 -3.72 36.56 -47.56
C LEU A 308 -4.36 37.78 -48.25
N THR A 309 -4.17 39.00 -47.70
CA THR A 309 -4.75 40.23 -48.28
C THR A 309 -3.73 41.36 -48.50
N THR A 310 -2.48 41.04 -48.85
CA THR A 310 -1.49 42.08 -49.19
C THR A 310 -0.61 41.76 -50.39
N THR A 311 -1.19 41.25 -51.49
CA THR A 311 -0.50 41.24 -52.78
C THR A 311 -1.46 41.48 -53.93
N HIS A 312 -1.91 42.72 -54.12
CA HIS A 312 -2.33 43.23 -55.44
C HIS A 312 -2.29 44.76 -55.44
N ALA A 313 -1.08 45.33 -55.37
CA ALA A 313 -0.84 46.71 -55.75
C ALA A 313 -0.82 46.78 -57.29
N SER A 314 -1.93 47.21 -57.88
CA SER A 314 -2.07 47.49 -59.30
C SER A 314 -1.18 48.66 -59.71
N ILE A 315 -0.15 48.36 -60.50
CA ILE A 315 0.68 49.34 -61.23
C ILE A 315 -0.17 49.87 -62.39
N HIS A 316 -0.62 51.12 -62.29
CA HIS A 316 -1.25 51.87 -63.37
C HIS A 316 -0.17 52.69 -64.08
N ILE A 317 0.32 52.22 -65.22
CA ILE A 317 1.22 52.97 -66.11
C ILE A 317 0.39 53.62 -67.22
N SER A 318 0.43 54.95 -67.23
CA SER A 318 -0.01 55.85 -68.30
C SER A 318 0.95 55.77 -69.49
N GLY A 319 0.44 55.83 -70.72
CA GLY A 319 1.28 55.86 -71.92
C GLY A 319 0.48 56.07 -73.21
N ASP A 320 0.35 57.34 -73.56
CA ASP A 320 0.07 58.03 -74.84
C ASP A 320 -0.25 57.28 -76.15
N ALA A 321 -1.14 57.95 -76.91
CA ALA A 321 -1.42 57.83 -78.34
C ALA A 321 -0.18 58.19 -79.21
N PRO A 322 -0.13 57.94 -80.55
CA PRO A 322 -0.98 58.63 -81.54
C PRO A 322 -1.32 57.82 -82.83
N GLY A 323 -2.21 58.38 -83.67
CA GLY A 323 -2.08 58.23 -85.14
C GLY A 323 -3.29 57.68 -85.90
N ASP A 324 -4.09 58.62 -86.43
CA ASP A 324 -4.61 58.74 -87.81
C ASP A 324 -5.21 57.53 -88.56
N ALA A 325 -6.45 57.68 -89.03
CA ALA A 325 -6.75 57.81 -90.47
C ALA A 325 -8.26 57.97 -90.78
N VAL A 326 -8.52 58.82 -91.78
CA VAL A 326 -9.75 59.11 -92.57
C VAL A 326 -10.62 60.26 -92.07
#